data_AF-A0A0G1CMA3-F1
#
_entry.id   AF-A0A0G1CMA3-F1
#
_cell.length_a   1.000
_cell.length_b   1.000
_cell.length_c   1.000
_cell.angle_alpha   90.00
_cell.angle_beta   90.00
_cell.angle_gamma   90.00
#
_symmetry.space_group_name_H-M   'P 1'
#
loop_
_entity.id
_entity.type
_entity.pdbx_description
1 polymer ?
#
loop_
_entity_poly.entity_id
_entity_poly.type
_entity_poly.pdbx_seq_one_letter_code
_entity_poly.pdbx_strand_id
1 'polypeptide(L)'
;MPSTRKKREEKYFEIRKLKESKAYTMTGELAIQSPVGTVVCKGFRVSRSKFDDKLWFQPPSKQYGSYWQKMVFIENENTWNEVKEAFFQEYEKMFPEIHHDSISDEDLDVISKEIEK
;
A
#
# COMPACT_ATOMS: atom_id res chain seq x y z
N MET A 1 -33.27 26.71 -15.31
CA MET A 1 -32.66 26.07 -14.12
C MET A 1 -31.32 25.49 -14.53
N PRO A 2 -30.19 25.99 -14.03
CA PRO A 2 -28.90 25.34 -14.25
C PRO A 2 -28.82 24.12 -13.34
N SER A 3 -28.67 22.92 -13.91
CA SER A 3 -28.42 21.71 -13.14
C SER A 3 -27.07 21.83 -12.45
N THR A 4 -27.05 21.75 -11.13
CA THR A 4 -25.85 21.54 -10.32
C THR A 4 -25.30 20.15 -10.63
N ARG A 5 -24.52 20.04 -11.73
CA ARG A 5 -23.60 18.91 -11.90
C ARG A 5 -22.66 18.96 -10.70
N LYS A 6 -22.86 18.06 -9.75
CA LYS A 6 -21.85 17.74 -8.74
C LYS A 6 -20.55 17.49 -9.50
N LYS A 7 -19.59 18.41 -9.39
CA LYS A 7 -18.21 18.18 -9.81
C LYS A 7 -17.79 16.92 -9.07
N ARG A 8 -17.73 15.77 -9.76
CA ARG A 8 -16.97 14.63 -9.24
C ARG A 8 -15.57 15.19 -9.10
N GLU A 9 -15.04 15.24 -7.88
CA GLU A 9 -13.61 15.45 -7.68
C GLU A 9 -12.92 14.34 -8.49
N GLU A 10 -12.31 14.73 -9.60
CA GLU A 10 -11.51 13.82 -10.40
C GLU A 10 -10.34 13.42 -9.50
N LYS A 11 -10.38 12.21 -8.96
CA LYS A 11 -9.23 11.63 -8.30
C LYS A 11 -8.12 11.55 -9.33
N TYR A 12 -7.07 12.34 -9.12
CA TYR A 12 -5.91 12.43 -10.03
C TYR A 12 -5.05 11.16 -10.03
N PHE A 13 -5.41 10.15 -9.25
CA PHE A 13 -4.67 8.89 -9.15
C PHE A 13 -5.59 7.67 -8.97
N GLU A 14 -5.05 6.51 -9.31
CA GLU A 14 -5.66 5.19 -9.15
C GLU A 14 -4.62 4.20 -8.62
N ILE A 15 -5.06 3.29 -7.75
CA ILE A 15 -4.25 2.16 -7.28
C ILE A 15 -4.55 0.96 -8.17
N ARG A 16 -3.51 0.33 -8.72
CA ARG A 16 -3.62 -0.76 -9.70
C ARG A 16 -2.73 -1.93 -9.34
N LYS A 17 -3.04 -3.09 -9.95
CA LYS A 17 -2.26 -4.33 -9.91
C LYS A 17 -1.87 -4.74 -8.49
N LEU A 18 -2.86 -4.69 -7.60
CA LEU A 18 -2.73 -5.15 -6.24
C LEU A 18 -2.47 -6.65 -6.23
N LYS A 19 -1.50 -7.09 -5.46
CA LYS A 19 -1.23 -8.50 -5.23
C LYS A 19 -0.64 -8.71 -3.84
N GLU A 20 -0.95 -9.84 -3.25
CA GLU A 20 -0.20 -10.35 -2.11
C GLU A 20 1.20 -10.77 -2.56
N SER A 21 2.21 -10.44 -1.76
CA SER A 21 3.63 -10.73 -2.07
C SER A 21 4.32 -11.64 -1.07
N LYS A 22 3.89 -11.58 0.19
CA LYS A 22 4.26 -12.42 1.33
C LYS A 22 3.05 -12.40 2.28
N ALA A 23 3.01 -13.30 3.27
CA ALA A 23 1.95 -13.34 4.27
C ALA A 23 1.62 -11.92 4.78
N TYR A 24 0.38 -11.49 4.51
CA TYR A 24 -0.16 -10.22 4.97
C TYR A 24 0.63 -8.98 4.49
N THR A 25 1.21 -9.08 3.29
CA THR A 25 1.90 -7.98 2.61
C THR A 25 1.32 -7.77 1.22
N MET A 26 0.62 -6.65 1.04
CA MET A 26 0.14 -6.19 -0.26
C MET A 26 1.22 -5.40 -0.98
N THR A 27 1.35 -5.62 -2.28
CA THR A 27 2.10 -4.76 -3.21
C THR A 27 1.14 -4.15 -4.23
N GLY A 28 1.42 -2.92 -4.67
CA GLY A 28 0.61 -2.26 -5.68
C GLY A 28 1.35 -1.20 -6.49
N GLU A 29 0.65 -0.69 -7.51
CA GLU A 29 1.10 0.38 -8.39
C GLU A 29 0.22 1.62 -8.17
N LEU A 30 0.83 2.80 -8.15
CA LEU A 30 0.13 4.08 -8.17
C LEU A 30 0.19 4.65 -9.58
N ALA A 31 -0.97 4.78 -10.23
CA ALA A 31 -1.12 5.43 -11.52
C ALA A 31 -1.60 6.86 -11.31
N ILE A 32 -0.85 7.85 -11.76
CA ILE A 32 -1.18 9.28 -11.65
C ILE A 32 -1.49 9.80 -13.05
N GLN A 33 -2.66 10.39 -13.21
CA GLN A 33 -3.09 10.94 -14.49
C GLN A 33 -2.59 12.38 -14.63
N SER A 34 -1.93 12.69 -15.74
CA SER A 34 -1.41 14.01 -16.05
C SER A 34 -1.78 14.41 -17.49
N PRO A 35 -1.70 15.70 -17.85
CA PRO A 35 -1.96 16.15 -19.22
C PRO A 35 -1.05 15.52 -20.28
N VAL A 36 0.14 15.06 -19.90
CA VAL A 36 1.12 14.42 -20.80
C VAL A 36 1.00 12.89 -20.84
N GLY A 37 0.05 12.32 -20.11
CA GLY A 37 -0.17 10.88 -20.01
C GLY A 37 -0.27 10.37 -18.58
N THR A 38 -0.25 9.05 -18.42
CA THR A 38 -0.30 8.40 -17.09
C THR A 38 1.10 8.00 -16.64
N VAL A 39 1.52 8.50 -15.48
CA VAL A 39 2.74 8.05 -14.81
C VAL A 39 2.38 6.90 -13.90
N VAL A 40 3.10 5.77 -13.99
CA VAL A 40 2.86 4.60 -13.14
C VAL A 40 4.07 4.35 -12.27
N CYS A 41 3.90 4.54 -10.97
CA CYS A 41 4.91 4.28 -9.95
C CYS A 41 4.66 2.89 -9.33
N LYS A 42 5.62 1.97 -9.52
CA LYS A 42 5.52 0.58 -9.06
C LYS A 42 6.28 0.36 -7.76
N GLY A 43 5.86 -0.62 -6.98
CA GLY A 43 6.62 -1.10 -5.82
C GLY A 43 6.18 -0.51 -4.48
N PHE A 44 4.98 0.05 -4.40
CA PHE A 44 4.36 0.37 -3.12
C PHE A 44 4.02 -0.91 -2.37
N ARG A 45 4.16 -0.88 -1.05
CA ARG A 45 3.85 -1.98 -0.15
C ARG A 45 3.03 -1.51 1.03
N VAL A 46 2.09 -2.34 1.45
CA VAL A 46 1.42 -2.26 2.74
C VAL A 46 1.62 -3.60 3.43
N SER A 47 2.12 -3.56 4.66
CA SER A 47 2.29 -4.74 5.49
C SER A 47 1.74 -4.47 6.87
N ARG A 48 1.15 -5.49 7.50
CA ARG A 48 0.81 -5.41 8.93
C ARG A 48 2.01 -5.79 9.78
N SER A 49 2.22 -5.04 10.86
CA SER A 49 3.22 -5.38 11.87
C SER A 49 2.76 -6.57 12.69
N LYS A 50 3.70 -7.47 12.98
CA LYS A 50 3.46 -8.63 13.86
C LYS A 50 3.37 -8.24 15.34
N PHE A 51 3.83 -7.06 15.73
CA PHE A 51 3.99 -6.68 17.15
C PHE A 51 2.90 -5.73 17.66
N ASP A 52 2.35 -4.89 16.79
CA ASP A 52 1.42 -3.84 17.20
C ASP A 52 0.17 -3.74 16.31
N ASP A 53 -0.05 -4.72 15.43
CA ASP A 53 -1.19 -4.79 14.50
C ASP A 53 -1.37 -3.56 13.60
N LYS A 54 -0.41 -2.64 13.57
CA LYS A 54 -0.48 -1.44 12.75
C LYS A 54 -0.13 -1.76 11.30
N LEU A 55 -0.77 -1.03 10.38
CA LEU A 55 -0.42 -1.04 8.97
C LEU A 55 0.77 -0.12 8.70
N TRP A 56 1.75 -0.66 7.98
CA TRP A 56 2.95 0.03 7.56
C TRP A 56 2.91 0.27 6.06
N PHE A 57 2.81 1.54 5.68
CA PHE A 57 2.92 1.96 4.29
C PHE A 57 4.38 2.19 3.92
N GLN A 58 4.84 1.53 2.86
CA GLN A 58 6.21 1.60 2.40
C GLN A 58 6.23 2.05 0.93
N PRO A 59 6.82 3.22 0.62
CA PRO A 59 6.98 3.66 -0.76
C PRO A 59 7.98 2.78 -1.51
N PRO A 60 8.01 2.88 -2.85
CA PRO A 60 9.04 2.24 -3.67
C PRO A 60 10.43 2.60 -3.16
N SER A 61 11.27 1.59 -2.95
CA SER A 61 12.65 1.76 -2.53
C SER A 61 13.56 0.82 -3.30
N LYS A 62 14.83 1.20 -3.41
CA LYS A 62 15.88 0.40 -4.03
C LYS A 62 17.04 0.22 -3.04
N GLN A 63 17.56 -0.99 -2.99
CA GLN A 63 18.72 -1.32 -2.17
C GLN A 63 20.00 -0.93 -2.90
N TYR A 64 20.91 -0.28 -2.18
CA TYR A 64 22.25 0.06 -2.61
C TYR A 64 23.22 -0.46 -1.55
N GLY A 65 23.83 -1.61 -1.80
CA GLY A 65 24.65 -2.29 -0.78
C GLY A 65 23.83 -2.59 0.49
N SER A 66 24.23 -2.01 1.62
CA SER A 66 23.56 -2.19 2.92
C SER A 66 22.42 -1.22 3.20
N TYR A 67 22.22 -0.17 2.40
CA TYR A 67 21.19 0.85 2.64
C TYR A 67 20.05 0.78 1.63
N TRP A 68 18.87 1.22 2.08
CA TRP A 68 17.67 1.32 1.25
C TRP A 68 17.35 2.79 1.00
N GLN A 69 17.16 3.16 -0.26
CA GLN A 69 16.81 4.52 -0.66
C GLN A 69 15.39 4.55 -1.26
N LYS A 70 14.57 5.50 -0.80
CA LYS A 70 13.24 5.74 -1.38
C LYS A 70 13.38 6.32 -2.79
N MET A 71 12.56 5.83 -3.72
CA MET A 71 12.60 6.20 -5.14
C MET A 71 11.50 7.18 -5.53
N VAL A 72 10.51 7.38 -4.67
CA VAL A 72 9.37 8.29 -4.90
C VAL A 72 9.26 9.25 -3.72
N PHE A 73 9.05 10.51 -4.06
CA PHE A 73 8.73 11.58 -3.12
C PHE A 73 7.51 12.33 -3.66
N ILE A 74 6.47 12.45 -2.84
CA ILE A 74 5.32 13.31 -3.13
C ILE A 74 5.45 14.50 -2.18
N GLU A 75 5.66 15.68 -2.77
CA GLU A 75 5.96 16.91 -2.04
C GLU A 75 4.78 17.39 -1.18
N ASN A 76 3.56 17.21 -1.68
CA ASN A 76 2.36 17.56 -0.94
C ASN A 76 1.99 16.48 0.08
N GLU A 77 2.08 16.81 1.36
CA GLU A 77 1.78 15.91 2.46
C GLU A 77 0.31 15.44 2.47
N ASN A 78 -0.64 16.30 2.10
CA ASN A 78 -2.05 15.91 2.01
C ASN A 78 -2.26 14.86 0.91
N THR A 79 -1.68 15.07 -0.28
CA THR A 79 -1.74 14.10 -1.37
C THR A 79 -1.05 12.79 -0.97
N TRP A 80 0.05 12.86 -0.22
CA TRP A 80 0.72 11.66 0.28
C TRP A 80 -0.15 10.87 1.25
N ASN A 81 -0.83 11.56 2.16
CA ASN A 81 -1.77 10.94 3.09
C ASN A 81 -2.97 10.34 2.35
N GLU A 82 -3.53 11.00 1.34
CA GLU A 82 -4.60 10.45 0.51
C GLU A 82 -4.18 9.15 -0.20
N VAL A 83 -2.98 9.13 -0.77
CA VAL A 83 -2.42 7.92 -1.41
C VAL A 83 -2.27 6.81 -0.37
N LYS A 84 -1.68 7.12 0.79
CA LYS A 84 -1.48 6.17 1.88
C LYS A 84 -2.80 5.55 2.35
N GLU A 85 -3.80 6.38 2.62
CA GLU A 85 -5.14 5.94 3.06
C GLU A 85 -5.82 5.07 1.98
N ALA A 86 -5.69 5.44 0.71
CA ALA A 86 -6.22 4.61 -0.37
C ALA A 86 -5.55 3.23 -0.42
N PHE A 87 -4.23 3.14 -0.18
CA PHE A 87 -3.52 1.86 -0.08
C PHE A 87 -3.95 1.04 1.14
N PHE A 88 -4.24 1.67 2.27
CA PHE A 88 -4.77 0.98 3.45
C PHE A 88 -6.17 0.41 3.21
N GLN A 89 -7.06 1.19 2.58
CA GLN A 89 -8.39 0.69 2.22
C GLN A 89 -8.34 -0.52 1.29
N GLU A 90 -7.44 -0.49 0.30
CA GLU A 90 -7.24 -1.64 -0.59
C GLU A 90 -6.63 -2.85 0.13
N TYR A 91 -5.76 -2.62 1.12
CA TYR A 91 -5.22 -3.67 1.97
C TYR A 91 -6.32 -4.36 2.79
N GLU A 92 -7.17 -3.59 3.47
CA GLU A 92 -8.26 -4.13 4.29
C GLU A 92 -9.28 -4.94 3.47
N LYS A 93 -9.56 -4.49 2.23
CA LYS A 93 -10.39 -5.26 1.28
C LYS A 93 -9.75 -6.58 0.86
N MET A 94 -8.43 -6.60 0.68
CA MET A 94 -7.70 -7.80 0.30
C MET A 94 -7.60 -8.80 1.47
N PHE A 95 -7.60 -8.29 2.70
CA PHE A 95 -7.40 -9.07 3.91
C PHE A 95 -8.49 -8.82 4.97
N PRO A 96 -9.77 -9.11 4.65
CA PRO A 96 -10.89 -8.78 5.54
C PRO A 96 -10.88 -9.58 6.84
N GLU A 97 -10.30 -10.79 6.81
CA GLU A 97 -10.31 -11.74 7.94
C GLU A 97 -9.28 -11.39 9.03
N ILE A 98 -8.23 -10.62 8.72
CA ILE A 98 -7.23 -10.19 9.72
C ILE A 98 -7.81 -9.15 10.69
N HIS A 99 -9.06 -8.70 10.51
CA HIS A 99 -9.75 -7.91 11.53
C HIS A 99 -10.21 -8.74 12.73
N HIS A 100 -10.16 -10.08 12.67
CA HIS A 100 -10.79 -10.91 13.69
C HIS A 100 -9.89 -11.78 14.57
N ASP A 101 -8.64 -12.02 14.21
CA ASP A 101 -7.74 -12.81 15.04
C ASP A 101 -6.43 -12.05 15.28
N SER A 102 -6.19 -11.68 16.53
CA SER A 102 -4.84 -11.61 17.06
C SER A 102 -4.10 -12.87 16.58
N ILE A 103 -3.03 -12.70 15.80
CA ILE A 103 -2.16 -13.81 15.35
C ILE A 103 -1.94 -14.72 16.56
N SER A 104 -2.48 -15.94 16.52
CA SER A 104 -2.27 -16.88 17.62
C SER A 104 -0.81 -17.30 17.61
N ASP A 105 -0.26 -17.63 18.78
CA ASP A 105 1.14 -18.05 18.91
C ASP A 105 1.50 -19.24 18.00
N GLU A 106 0.51 -20.01 17.55
CA GLU A 106 0.67 -21.15 16.62
C GLU A 106 1.04 -20.71 15.19
N ASP A 107 0.60 -19.55 14.72
CA ASP A 107 0.94 -19.02 13.39
C ASP A 107 2.36 -18.41 13.34
N LEU A 108 2.90 -18.00 14.50
CA LEU A 108 4.28 -17.50 14.61
C LEU A 108 5.31 -18.62 14.41
N ASP A 109 4.97 -19.84 14.81
CA ASP A 109 5.84 -21.03 14.76
C ASP A 109 5.98 -21.63 13.35
N VAL A 110 5.02 -21.35 12.46
CA VAL A 110 5.10 -21.74 11.06
C VAL A 110 6.08 -20.84 10.30
N ILE A 111 6.10 -19.55 10.62
CA ILE A 111 6.94 -18.56 9.92
C ILE A 111 8.42 -18.66 10.36
N SER A 112 8.70 -19.03 11.61
CA SER A 112 10.07 -19.22 12.10
C SER A 112 10.79 -20.38 11.39
N LYS A 113 10.07 -21.48 11.14
CA LYS A 113 10.60 -22.68 10.48
C LYS A 113 10.89 -22.54 8.99
N GLU A 114 10.29 -21.56 8.31
CA GLU A 114 10.60 -21.26 6.90
C GLU A 114 11.86 -20.39 6.73
N ILE A 115 12.31 -19.68 7.77
CA ILE A 115 13.50 -18.82 7.72
C ILE A 115 14.78 -19.62 8.01
N GLU A 116 14.66 -20.80 8.64
CA GLU A 116 15.79 -21.68 8.99
C GLU A 116 16.07 -22.80 7.96
N LYS A 117 15.39 -22.81 6.81
CA LYS A 117 15.69 -23.69 5.66
C LYS A 117 16.37 -22.92 4.54
#